data_AF-A0A9X6Z0P7-F1
#
_entry.id   AF-A0A9X6Z0P7-F1
#
_cell.length_a   1.000
_cell.length_b   1.000
_cell.length_c   1.000
_cell.angle_alpha   90.00
_cell.angle_beta   90.00
_cell.angle_gamma   90.00
#
_symmetry.space_group_name_H-M   'P 1'
#
loop_
_entity.id
_entity.type
_entity.pdbx_description
1 polymer ?
#
loop_
_entity_poly.entity_id
_entity_poly.type
_entity_poly.pdbx_seq_one_letter_code
_entity_poly.pdbx_strand_id
1 'polypeptide(L)'
;MKINIKVETKKEKYSVGDIIVTNSNETYFIYKDPKTSRYSFLNCNMDTWASGSFETMDKLFEDLRSWTNFKHYPKSEYQLELVPTN
;
A
#
# COMPACT_ATOMS: atom_id res chain seq x y z
N MET A 1 -31.44 -0.09 -25.64
CA MET A 1 -31.05 -1.30 -24.89
C MET A 1 -30.02 -0.90 -23.84
N LYS A 2 -30.27 -1.13 -22.55
CA LYS A 2 -29.34 -0.83 -21.44
C LYS A 2 -28.82 -2.15 -20.89
N ILE A 3 -27.54 -2.43 -21.04
CA ILE A 3 -26.90 -3.60 -20.43
C ILE A 3 -26.39 -3.15 -19.06
N ASN A 4 -27.04 -3.63 -18.01
CA ASN A 4 -26.63 -3.35 -16.62
C ASN A 4 -25.70 -4.48 -16.17
N ILE A 5 -24.41 -4.37 -16.52
CA ILE A 5 -23.41 -5.31 -16.03
C ILE A 5 -23.12 -4.90 -14.58
N LYS A 6 -23.56 -5.72 -13.61
CA LYS A 6 -23.03 -5.67 -12.25
C LYS A 6 -21.60 -6.18 -12.31
N VAL A 7 -20.67 -5.32 -12.71
CA VAL A 7 -19.25 -5.56 -12.53
C VAL A 7 -19.04 -5.49 -11.02
N GLU A 8 -19.01 -6.64 -10.35
CA GLU A 8 -18.33 -6.73 -9.07
C GLU A 8 -16.89 -6.32 -9.34
N THR A 9 -16.60 -5.05 -9.10
CA THR A 9 -15.25 -4.53 -9.08
C THR A 9 -14.59 -5.33 -7.97
N LYS A 10 -13.75 -6.31 -8.33
CA LYS A 10 -12.89 -6.99 -7.36
C LYS A 10 -12.16 -5.87 -6.64
N LYS A 11 -12.58 -5.53 -5.42
CA LYS A 11 -11.87 -4.57 -4.58
C LYS A 11 -10.45 -5.11 -4.51
N GLU A 12 -9.48 -4.36 -5.03
CA GLU A 12 -8.08 -4.66 -4.83
C GLU A 12 -7.88 -4.83 -3.33
N LYS A 13 -7.57 -6.07 -2.93
CA LYS A 13 -7.55 -6.45 -1.52
C LYS A 13 -6.14 -6.26 -1.01
N TYR A 14 -5.87 -5.06 -0.54
CA TYR A 14 -4.58 -4.73 0.07
C TYR A 14 -4.44 -5.38 1.45
N SER A 15 -3.23 -5.82 1.77
CA SER A 15 -2.90 -6.52 3.01
C SER A 15 -1.64 -5.94 3.66
N VAL A 16 -1.59 -5.95 5.00
CA VAL A 16 -0.37 -5.61 5.73
C VAL A 16 0.78 -6.50 5.25
N GLY A 17 1.90 -5.86 4.92
CA GLY A 17 3.07 -6.45 4.29
C GLY A 17 3.15 -6.16 2.80
N ASP A 18 2.06 -5.91 2.07
CA ASP A 18 2.15 -5.66 0.62
C ASP A 18 3.07 -4.48 0.28
N ILE A 19 3.70 -4.54 -0.88
CA ILE A 19 4.59 -3.48 -1.38
C ILE A 19 3.82 -2.56 -2.33
N ILE A 20 4.06 -1.27 -2.17
CA ILE A 20 3.58 -0.20 -3.04
C ILE A 20 4.79 0.51 -3.62
N VAL A 21 4.82 0.66 -4.95
CA VAL A 21 5.84 1.44 -5.65
C VAL A 21 5.16 2.64 -6.29
N THR A 22 5.51 3.83 -5.87
CA THR A 22 4.95 5.08 -6.42
C THR A 22 5.60 5.41 -7.77
N ASN A 23 5.02 6.36 -8.51
CA ASN A 23 5.61 6.84 -9.76
C ASN A 23 7.03 7.43 -9.63
N SER A 24 7.42 7.92 -8.44
CA SER A 24 8.79 8.38 -8.15
C SER A 24 9.77 7.22 -7.96
N ASN A 25 9.32 5.97 -8.16
CA ASN A 25 10.08 4.74 -7.91
C ASN A 25 10.47 4.57 -6.44
N GLU A 26 9.78 5.27 -5.54
CA GLU A 26 9.91 5.05 -4.11
C GLU A 26 9.10 3.82 -3.70
N THR A 27 9.71 2.98 -2.88
CA THR A 27 9.14 1.71 -2.45
C THR A 27 8.71 1.81 -1.00
N TYR A 28 7.46 1.43 -0.75
CA TYR A 28 6.86 1.40 0.56
C TYR A 28 6.25 0.03 0.84
N PHE A 29 6.15 -0.34 2.11
CA PHE A 29 5.35 -1.49 2.55
C PHE A 29 4.19 -1.03 3.42
N ILE A 30 3.08 -1.76 3.33
CA ILE A 30 1.90 -1.52 4.16
C ILE A 30 2.19 -2.02 5.56
N TYR A 31 2.20 -1.10 6.52
CA TYR A 31 2.44 -1.37 7.92
C TYR A 31 1.18 -1.13 8.74
N LYS A 32 1.02 -1.90 9.82
CA LYS A 32 0.03 -1.64 10.87
C LYS A 32 0.76 -1.59 12.21
N ASP A 33 0.71 -0.44 12.85
CA ASP A 33 1.33 -0.24 14.15
C ASP A 33 0.65 -1.13 15.21
N PRO A 34 1.38 -2.00 15.93
CA PRO A 34 0.80 -2.87 16.94
C PRO A 34 0.30 -2.11 18.18
N LYS A 35 0.81 -0.90 18.46
CA LYS A 35 0.38 -0.10 19.62
C LYS A 35 -0.89 0.67 19.32
N THR A 36 -0.95 1.33 18.17
CA THR A 36 -2.06 2.23 17.81
C THR A 36 -3.09 1.58 16.90
N SER A 37 -2.79 0.42 16.32
CA SER A 37 -3.58 -0.24 15.29
C SER A 37 -3.80 0.58 14.01
N ARG A 38 -3.05 1.67 13.82
CA ARG A 38 -3.13 2.54 12.63
C ARG A 38 -2.29 1.97 11.48
N TYR A 39 -2.72 2.24 10.26
CA TYR A 39 -2.07 1.83 9.02
C TYR A 39 -1.20 2.96 8.46
N SER A 40 -0.05 2.62 7.91
CA SER A 40 0.82 3.58 7.23
C SER A 40 1.62 2.91 6.11
N PHE A 41 2.20 3.71 5.24
CA PHE A 41 3.23 3.27 4.29
C PHE A 41 4.60 3.60 4.87
N LEU A 42 5.47 2.59 5.00
CA LEU A 42 6.83 2.77 5.48
C LEU A 42 7.83 2.48 4.36
N ASN A 43 8.85 3.32 4.22
CA ASN A 43 9.97 3.06 3.31
C ASN A 43 11.05 2.20 4.01
N CYS A 44 12.16 1.92 3.30
CA CYS A 44 13.28 1.15 3.84
C CYS A 44 13.97 1.80 5.06
N ASN A 45 13.85 3.12 5.21
CA ASN A 45 14.39 3.88 6.36
C ASN A 45 13.41 3.95 7.53
N MET A 46 12.26 3.27 7.45
CA MET A 46 11.16 3.34 8.41
C MET A 46 10.50 4.73 8.51
N ASP A 47 10.70 5.58 7.50
CA ASP A 47 9.97 6.84 7.40
C ASP A 47 8.57 6.59 6.87
N THR A 48 7.61 7.34 7.40
CA THR A 48 6.22 7.26 6.97
C THR A 48 5.98 8.14 5.74
N TRP A 49 5.15 7.66 4.81
CA TRP A 49 4.59 8.49 3.74
C TRP A 49 4.01 9.79 4.31
N ALA A 50 4.19 10.90 3.58
CA ALA A 50 3.97 12.28 4.04
C ALA A 50 2.71 12.49 4.91
N SER A 51 1.58 11.91 4.51
CA SER A 51 0.28 12.07 5.18
C SER A 51 0.16 11.32 6.52
N GLY A 52 1.12 10.46 6.86
CA GLY A 52 1.23 9.80 8.14
C GLY A 52 0.49 8.46 8.23
N SER A 53 -0.26 8.28 9.31
CA SER A 53 -0.96 7.05 9.64
C SER A 53 -2.47 7.23 9.70
N PHE A 54 -3.22 6.17 9.40
CA PHE A 54 -4.67 6.20 9.20
C PHE A 54 -5.37 5.08 9.98
N GLU A 55 -6.64 5.27 10.31
CA GLU A 55 -7.42 4.29 11.07
C GLU A 55 -7.80 3.05 10.26
N THR A 56 -7.92 3.20 8.93
CA THR A 56 -8.36 2.13 8.03
C THR A 56 -7.48 2.08 6.78
N MET A 57 -7.39 0.88 6.20
CA MET A 57 -6.71 0.66 4.92
C MET A 57 -7.35 1.49 3.80
N ASP A 58 -8.68 1.60 3.79
CA ASP A 58 -9.40 2.37 2.78
C ASP A 58 -8.97 3.85 2.80
N LYS A 59 -8.86 4.48 3.99
CA LYS A 59 -8.39 5.87 4.14
C LYS A 59 -6.93 6.04 3.69
N LEU A 60 -6.07 5.06 4.00
CA LEU A 60 -4.67 5.07 3.59
C LEU A 60 -4.53 5.08 2.05
N PHE A 61 -5.32 4.27 1.35
CA PHE A 61 -5.29 4.22 -0.12
C PHE A 61 -6.05 5.36 -0.79
N GLU A 62 -7.10 5.89 -0.17
CA GLU A 62 -7.76 7.11 -0.61
C GLU A 62 -6.78 8.28 -0.64
N ASP A 63 -6.00 8.46 0.43
CA ASP A 63 -4.93 9.44 0.49
C ASP A 63 -3.89 9.19 -0.60
N LEU A 64 -3.33 7.99 -0.71
CA LEU A 64 -2.30 7.68 -1.71
C LEU A 64 -2.76 7.99 -3.14
N ARG A 65 -3.99 7.59 -3.51
CA ARG A 65 -4.55 7.85 -4.84
C ARG A 65 -4.74 9.35 -5.12
N SER A 66 -4.95 10.15 -4.08
CA SER A 66 -5.05 11.61 -4.23
C SER A 66 -3.71 12.26 -4.56
N TRP A 67 -2.60 11.64 -4.15
CA TRP A 67 -1.25 12.16 -4.34
C TRP A 67 -0.54 11.61 -5.57
N THR A 68 -0.71 10.32 -5.89
CA THR A 68 0.10 9.67 -6.93
C THR A 68 -0.56 8.41 -7.50
N ASN A 69 -0.10 8.01 -8.69
CA ASN A 69 -0.33 6.64 -9.17
C ASN A 69 0.74 5.71 -8.58
N PHE A 70 0.39 4.43 -8.48
CA PHE A 70 1.26 3.43 -7.89
C PHE A 70 1.05 2.06 -8.52
N LYS A 71 2.05 1.20 -8.31
CA LYS A 71 1.98 -0.23 -8.55
C LYS A 71 1.85 -0.95 -7.21
N HIS A 72 1.03 -1.97 -7.16
CA HIS A 72 0.82 -2.82 -5.99
C HIS A 72 1.41 -4.21 -6.24
N TYR A 73 2.14 -4.71 -5.25
CA TYR A 73 2.74 -6.03 -5.24
C TYR A 73 2.27 -6.76 -3.97
N PRO A 74 1.39 -7.76 -4.09
CA PRO A 74 0.92 -8.54 -2.95
C PRO A 74 2.06 -9.32 -2.30
N LYS A 75 2.08 -9.39 -0.96
CA LYS A 75 3.11 -10.15 -0.23
C LYS A 75 3.15 -11.65 -0.53
N SER A 76 2.08 -12.19 -1.10
CA SER A 76 2.03 -13.59 -1.56
C SER A 76 2.81 -13.82 -2.86
N GLU A 77 3.21 -12.75 -3.56
CA GLU A 77 3.84 -12.83 -4.88
C GLU A 77 5.33 -12.53 -4.86
N TYR A 78 5.92 -12.25 -3.69
CA TYR A 78 7.34 -11.97 -3.57
C TYR A 78 7.94 -12.53 -2.28
N GLN A 79 9.28 -12.61 -2.26
CA GLN A 79 10.08 -12.89 -1.09
C GLN A 79 11.08 -11.74 -0.87
N LEU A 80 11.24 -11.30 0.37
CA LEU A 80 12.26 -10.33 0.74
C LEU A 80 13.56 -11.05 1.04
N GLU A 81 14.64 -10.57 0.44
CA GLU A 81 15.99 -11.07 0.68
C GLU A 81 16.84 -10.00 1.38
N LEU A 82 17.65 -10.41 2.35
CA LEU A 82 18.61 -9.53 3.00
C LEU A 82 19.86 -9.45 2.11
N VAL A 83 20.11 -8.25 1.57
CA VAL A 83 21.28 -7.99 0.74
C VAL A 83 22.29 -7.17 1.54
N PRO A 84 23.55 -7.63 1.70
CA PRO A 84 24.59 -6.86 2.35
C PRO A 84 24.85 -5.53 1.61
N THR A 85 24.98 -4.44 2.36
CA THR A 85 25.48 -3.17 1.83
C THR A 85 27.01 -3.18 1.85
N ASN A 86 27.65 -2.98 0.70
CA ASN A 86 29.11 -2.82 0.57
C ASN A 86 29.59 -1.43 1.02
#